data_AF-A0A075I9Q5-F1
#
_entry.id   AF-A0A075I9Q5-F1
#
_cell.length_a   1.000
_cell.length_b   1.000
_cell.length_c   1.000
_cell.angle_alpha   90.00
_cell.angle_beta   90.00
_cell.angle_gamma   90.00
#
_symmetry.space_group_name_H-M   'P 1'
#
loop_
_entity.id
_entity.type
_entity.pdbx_description
1 polymer ?
#
loop_
_entity_poly.entity_id
_entity_poly.type
_entity_poly.pdbx_seq_one_letter_code
_entity_poly.pdbx_strand_id
1 'polypeptide(L)'
;MSEEQTQQLLYQMQTLEGYFSELSQKEASIVSIIREAASAIQSLKIIDDKADAETLVPLGLGTFVKTKTIPNEKLILNIGAGIAVEKDKNSAINFLELRLKEMQVVLQETSNQKQQIAASLEQGKQQMEQLMAASRGKK
;
A
#
# COMPACT_ATOMS: atom_id res chain seq x y z
N MET A 1 38.17 11.29 -20.44
CA MET A 1 36.82 11.10 -19.88
C MET A 1 36.26 9.93 -20.65
N SER A 2 36.24 8.74 -20.06
CA SER A 2 35.96 7.51 -20.82
C SER A 2 34.46 7.31 -20.98
N GLU A 3 34.06 6.94 -22.19
CA GLU A 3 32.70 6.51 -22.55
C GLU A 3 32.14 5.46 -21.57
N GLU A 4 33.03 4.64 -21.01
CA GLU A 4 32.78 3.68 -19.94
C GLU A 4 32.15 4.29 -18.67
N GLN A 5 32.62 5.45 -18.20
CA GLN A 5 32.05 6.11 -17.02
C GLN A 5 30.61 6.57 -17.25
N THR A 6 30.31 7.06 -18.46
CA THR A 6 28.97 7.47 -18.87
C THR A 6 28.04 6.26 -18.97
N GLN A 7 28.50 5.17 -19.56
CA GLN A 7 27.73 3.92 -19.67
C GLN A 7 27.43 3.32 -18.30
N GLN A 8 28.41 3.31 -17.39
CA GLN A 8 28.23 2.82 -16.03
C GLN A 8 27.20 3.65 -15.24
N LEU A 9 27.27 4.98 -15.34
CA LEU A 9 26.30 5.87 -14.69
C LEU A 9 24.88 5.66 -15.25
N LEU A 10 24.75 5.50 -16.57
CA LEU A 10 23.46 5.24 -17.21
C LEU A 10 22.83 3.93 -16.70
N TYR A 11 23.62 2.86 -16.60
CA TYR A 11 23.16 1.58 -16.08
C TYR A 11 22.70 1.68 -14.62
N GLN A 12 23.46 2.39 -13.78
CA GLN A 12 23.08 2.62 -12.39
C GLN A 12 21.76 3.40 -12.29
N MET A 13 21.58 4.45 -13.10
CA MET A 13 20.35 5.23 -13.13
C MET A 13 19.14 4.39 -13.57
N GLN A 14 19.28 3.57 -14.62
CA GLN A 14 18.20 2.66 -15.06
C GLN A 14 17.80 1.68 -13.95
N THR A 15 18.77 1.16 -13.19
CA THR A 15 18.50 0.28 -12.05
C THR A 15 17.72 1.00 -10.96
N LEU A 16 18.13 2.24 -10.60
CA LEU A 16 17.43 3.07 -9.62
C LEU A 16 16.02 3.45 -10.07
N GLU A 17 15.80 3.70 -11.36
CA GLU A 17 14.47 3.93 -11.93
C GLU A 17 13.56 2.70 -11.77
N GLY A 18 14.11 1.50 -11.97
CA GLY A 18 13.43 0.23 -11.69
C GLY A 18 12.96 0.14 -10.23
N TYR A 19 13.88 0.36 -9.28
CA TYR A 19 13.53 0.35 -7.85
C TYR A 19 12.53 1.43 -7.46
N PHE A 20 12.63 2.62 -8.05
CA PHE A 20 11.66 3.68 -7.80
C PHE A 20 10.24 3.28 -8.24
N SER A 21 10.13 2.62 -9.41
CA SER A 21 8.86 2.09 -9.92
C SER A 21 8.29 1.00 -9.01
N GLU A 22 9.12 0.05 -8.58
CA GLU A 22 8.71 -1.02 -7.66
C GLU A 22 8.22 -0.47 -6.32
N LEU A 23 8.97 0.47 -5.73
CA LEU A 23 8.59 1.12 -4.47
C LEU A 23 7.29 1.92 -4.62
N SER A 24 7.07 2.57 -5.77
CA SER A 24 5.84 3.31 -6.05
C SER A 24 4.62 2.37 -6.18
N GLN A 25 4.79 1.21 -6.83
CA GLN A 25 3.74 0.20 -6.89
C GLN A 25 3.42 -0.37 -5.51
N LYS A 26 4.45 -0.69 -4.72
CA LYS A 26 4.31 -1.17 -3.34
C LYS A 26 3.58 -0.15 -2.46
N GLU A 27 3.95 1.12 -2.55
CA GLU A 27 3.29 2.22 -1.83
C GLU A 27 1.78 2.28 -2.17
N ALA A 28 1.43 2.21 -3.45
CA ALA A 28 0.03 2.20 -3.90
C ALA A 28 -0.76 0.99 -3.35
N SER A 29 -0.15 -0.20 -3.33
CA SER A 29 -0.76 -1.39 -2.73
C SER A 29 -1.00 -1.22 -1.22
N ILE A 30 -0.02 -0.70 -0.48
CA ILE A 30 -0.16 -0.44 0.97
C ILE A 30 -1.29 0.56 1.24
N VAL A 31 -1.37 1.64 0.47
CA VAL A 31 -2.46 2.63 0.59
C VAL A 31 -3.84 2.00 0.35
N SER A 32 -3.95 1.09 -0.63
CA SER A 32 -5.21 0.38 -0.88
C SER A 32 -5.63 -0.49 0.32
N ILE A 33 -4.67 -1.19 0.95
CA ILE A 33 -4.92 -2.03 2.13
C ILE A 33 -5.33 -1.16 3.33
N ILE A 34 -4.65 -0.02 3.55
CA ILE A 34 -4.99 0.94 4.60
C ILE A 34 -6.44 1.44 4.42
N ARG A 35 -6.83 1.78 3.19
CA ARG A 35 -8.19 2.24 2.89
C ARG A 35 -9.22 1.13 3.15
N GLU A 36 -8.94 -0.09 2.75
CA GLU A 36 -9.81 -1.25 2.98
C GLU A 36 -10.02 -1.51 4.47
N ALA A 37 -8.94 -1.54 5.25
CA ALA A 37 -9.01 -1.72 6.71
C ALA A 37 -9.79 -0.59 7.38
N ALA A 38 -9.55 0.67 6.99
CA ALA A 38 -10.27 1.83 7.51
C ALA A 38 -11.79 1.74 7.23
N SER A 39 -12.16 1.36 6.00
CA SER A 39 -13.57 1.16 5.63
C SER A 39 -14.20 0.03 6.45
N ALA A 40 -13.53 -1.10 6.62
CA ALA A 40 -14.02 -2.21 7.44
C ALA A 40 -14.24 -1.79 8.90
N ILE A 41 -13.30 -1.06 9.50
CA ILE A 41 -13.44 -0.52 10.86
C ILE A 41 -14.66 0.40 10.97
N GLN A 42 -14.86 1.29 9.99
CA GLN A 42 -16.02 2.19 9.98
C GLN A 42 -17.34 1.42 9.87
N SER A 43 -17.42 0.43 8.96
CA SER A 43 -18.60 -0.43 8.84
C SER A 43 -18.90 -1.17 10.14
N LEU A 44 -17.88 -1.73 10.80
CA LEU A 44 -18.04 -2.39 12.10
C LEU A 44 -18.49 -1.42 13.20
N LYS A 45 -18.04 -0.16 13.18
CA LYS A 45 -18.48 0.86 14.15
C LYS A 45 -19.93 1.27 13.95
N ILE A 46 -20.41 1.31 12.71
CA ILE A 46 -21.77 1.75 12.35
C ILE A 46 -22.81 0.63 12.51
N ILE A 47 -22.45 -0.62 12.19
CA ILE A 47 -23.41 -1.74 12.26
C ILE A 47 -23.89 -1.91 13.71
N ASP A 48 -25.20 -1.92 13.93
CA ASP A 48 -25.77 -2.27 15.23
C ASP A 48 -25.84 -3.79 15.33
N ASP A 49 -24.88 -4.37 16.04
CA ASP A 49 -24.77 -5.81 16.29
C ASP A 49 -25.78 -6.32 17.31
N LYS A 50 -26.56 -5.44 17.94
CA LYS A 50 -27.60 -5.80 18.92
C LYS A 50 -29.00 -5.79 18.30
N ALA A 51 -29.15 -5.16 17.13
CA ALA A 51 -30.42 -5.08 16.43
C ALA A 51 -30.67 -6.31 15.57
N ASP A 52 -31.90 -6.78 15.62
CA ASP A 52 -32.44 -7.77 14.71
C ASP A 52 -32.85 -7.07 13.40
N ALA A 53 -31.84 -6.72 12.58
CA ALA A 53 -31.99 -5.82 11.44
C ALA A 53 -32.11 -6.58 10.11
N GLU A 54 -32.99 -6.11 9.23
CA GLU A 54 -33.01 -6.53 7.84
C GLU A 54 -31.85 -5.88 7.08
N THR A 55 -31.11 -6.67 6.30
CA THR A 55 -29.98 -6.20 5.50
C THR A 55 -30.03 -6.74 4.08
N LEU A 56 -29.39 -6.04 3.15
CA LEU A 56 -29.26 -6.44 1.76
C LEU A 56 -27.83 -6.91 1.50
N VAL A 57 -27.69 -8.14 1.03
CA VAL A 57 -26.40 -8.67 0.58
C VAL A 57 -26.32 -8.52 -0.95
N PRO A 58 -25.31 -7.80 -1.49
CA PRO A 58 -25.15 -7.67 -2.94
C PRO A 58 -24.68 -8.98 -3.56
N LEU A 59 -25.35 -9.42 -4.62
CA LEU A 59 -24.97 -10.60 -5.42
C LEU A 59 -24.27 -10.22 -6.74
N GLY A 60 -24.34 -8.95 -7.14
CA GLY A 60 -23.73 -8.42 -8.37
C GLY A 60 -24.74 -7.90 -9.39
N LEU A 61 -24.27 -7.12 -10.38
CA LEU A 61 -25.10 -6.52 -11.45
C LEU A 61 -26.36 -5.78 -10.95
N GLY A 62 -26.28 -5.15 -9.77
CA GLY A 62 -27.43 -4.47 -9.15
C GLY A 62 -28.45 -5.41 -8.48
N THR A 63 -28.13 -6.70 -8.33
CA THR A 63 -28.96 -7.71 -7.66
C THR A 63 -28.60 -7.79 -6.18
N PHE A 64 -29.63 -7.87 -5.33
CA PHE A 64 -29.50 -7.98 -3.88
C PHE A 64 -30.41 -9.08 -3.34
N VAL A 65 -29.96 -9.78 -2.29
CA VAL A 65 -30.81 -10.68 -1.52
C VAL A 65 -31.12 -10.05 -0.16
N LYS A 66 -32.39 -10.09 0.22
CA LYS A 66 -32.85 -9.64 1.54
C LYS A 66 -32.52 -10.72 2.59
N THR A 67 -31.87 -10.30 3.66
CA THR A 67 -31.40 -11.16 4.74
C THR A 67 -31.61 -10.48 6.09
N LYS A 68 -31.26 -11.16 7.18
CA LYS A 68 -31.37 -10.65 8.55
C LYS A 68 -30.06 -10.85 9.28
N THR A 69 -29.62 -9.85 10.05
CA THR A 69 -28.47 -10.00 10.94
C THR A 69 -28.88 -10.74 12.19
N ILE A 70 -28.05 -11.70 12.63
CA ILE A 70 -28.28 -12.40 13.89
C ILE A 70 -27.68 -11.53 15.02
N PRO A 71 -28.49 -11.09 16.01
CA PRO A 71 -28.00 -10.24 17.09
C PRO A 71 -26.93 -10.92 17.95
N ASN A 72 -25.92 -10.16 18.37
CA ASN A 72 -24.83 -10.56 19.26
C ASN A 72 -23.97 -11.74 18.75
N GLU A 73 -24.05 -12.08 17.47
CA GLU A 73 -23.22 -13.12 16.89
C GLU A 73 -21.78 -12.67 16.67
N LYS A 74 -20.87 -13.65 16.71
CA LYS A 74 -19.45 -13.38 16.48
C LYS A 74 -19.17 -13.20 14.99
N LEU A 75 -18.18 -12.35 14.71
CA LEU A 75 -17.67 -12.11 13.38
C LEU A 75 -16.61 -13.15 13.03
N ILE A 76 -16.61 -13.59 11.78
CA ILE A 76 -15.53 -14.43 11.25
C ILE A 76 -14.41 -13.52 10.76
N LEU A 77 -13.27 -13.58 11.43
CA LEU A 77 -12.11 -12.77 11.15
C LEU A 77 -10.99 -13.63 10.58
N ASN A 78 -10.57 -13.34 9.34
CA ASN A 78 -9.38 -13.94 8.75
C ASN A 78 -8.12 -13.32 9.35
N ILE A 79 -7.21 -14.16 9.86
CA ILE A 79 -5.95 -13.73 10.49
C ILE A 79 -4.72 -14.10 9.66
N GLY A 80 -4.92 -14.63 8.45
CA GLY A 80 -3.87 -15.04 7.51
C GLY A 80 -3.62 -16.55 7.51
N ALA A 81 -2.74 -16.99 6.60
CA ALA A 81 -2.31 -18.39 6.44
C ALA A 81 -3.47 -19.41 6.27
N GLY A 82 -4.61 -18.98 5.71
CA GLY A 82 -5.80 -19.83 5.55
C GLY A 82 -6.59 -20.05 6.84
N ILE A 83 -6.34 -19.27 7.89
CA ILE A 83 -6.99 -19.40 9.20
C ILE A 83 -7.98 -18.25 9.42
N ALA A 84 -9.18 -18.60 9.87
CA ALA A 84 -10.18 -17.66 10.34
C ALA A 84 -10.65 -18.03 11.76
N VAL A 85 -10.98 -17.02 12.55
CA VAL A 85 -11.40 -17.15 13.95
C VAL A 85 -12.64 -16.35 14.22
N GLU A 86 -13.48 -16.82 15.14
CA GLU A 86 -14.62 -16.06 15.64
C GLU A 86 -14.17 -15.01 16.66
N LYS A 87 -14.57 -13.76 16.45
CA LYS A 87 -14.29 -12.62 17.35
C LYS A 87 -15.54 -11.80 17.57
N ASP A 88 -15.68 -11.24 18.77
CA ASP A 88 -16.65 -10.17 18.97
C ASP A 88 -16.25 -8.91 18.19
N LYS A 89 -17.22 -8.02 17.99
CA LYS A 89 -17.04 -6.77 17.25
C LYS A 89 -15.89 -5.91 17.76
N ASN A 90 -15.74 -5.75 19.07
CA ASN A 90 -14.67 -4.92 19.64
C ASN A 90 -13.30 -5.57 19.43
N SER A 91 -13.19 -6.88 19.62
CA SER A 91 -11.94 -7.59 19.32
C SER A 91 -11.58 -7.54 17.84
N ALA A 92 -12.55 -7.58 16.92
CA ALA A 92 -12.31 -7.44 15.49
C ALA A 92 -11.83 -6.03 15.12
N ILE A 93 -12.48 -4.99 15.67
CA ILE A 93 -12.06 -3.59 15.50
C ILE A 93 -10.62 -3.40 15.99
N ASN A 94 -10.30 -3.86 17.21
CA ASN A 94 -8.96 -3.74 17.77
C ASN A 94 -7.90 -4.42 16.90
N PHE A 95 -8.21 -5.62 16.37
CA PHE A 95 -7.31 -6.32 15.47
C PHE A 95 -7.04 -5.52 14.18
N LEU A 96 -8.08 -5.00 13.54
CA LEU A 96 -7.95 -4.21 12.32
C LEU A 96 -7.23 -2.88 12.58
N GLU A 97 -7.44 -2.22 13.71
CA GLU A 97 -6.75 -0.99 14.10
C GLU A 97 -5.25 -1.22 14.35
N LEU A 98 -4.87 -2.34 14.96
CA LEU A 98 -3.46 -2.73 15.09
C LEU A 98 -2.83 -2.96 13.72
N ARG A 99 -3.52 -3.71 12.84
CA ARG A 99 -3.02 -3.98 11.49
C ARG A 99 -2.89 -2.70 10.66
N LEU A 100 -3.83 -1.77 10.81
CA LEU A 100 -3.79 -0.45 10.18
C LEU A 100 -2.55 0.34 10.62
N LYS A 101 -2.25 0.37 11.92
CA LYS A 101 -1.05 1.04 12.46
C LYS A 101 0.23 0.42 11.92
N GLU A 102 0.32 -0.91 11.86
CA GLU A 102 1.46 -1.60 11.25
C GLU A 102 1.64 -1.19 9.79
N MET A 103 0.57 -1.16 9.00
CA MET A 103 0.63 -0.75 7.59
C MET A 103 1.04 0.72 7.43
N GLN A 104 0.64 1.61 8.34
CA GLN A 104 1.08 3.01 8.33
C GLN A 104 2.59 3.14 8.56
N VAL A 105 3.17 2.33 9.45
CA VAL A 105 4.63 2.28 9.64
C VAL A 105 5.32 1.78 8.38
N VAL A 106 4.84 0.68 7.78
CA VAL A 106 5.40 0.12 6.55
C VAL A 106 5.29 1.12 5.38
N LEU A 107 4.20 1.89 5.32
CA LEU A 107 4.02 2.95 4.32
C LEU A 107 5.09 4.03 4.50
N GLN A 108 5.30 4.51 5.73
CA GLN A 108 6.31 5.53 6.03
C GLN A 108 7.72 5.05 5.65
N GLU A 109 8.08 3.83 6.00
CA GLU A 109 9.36 3.23 5.64
C GLU A 109 9.54 3.11 4.11
N THR A 110 8.51 2.64 3.40
CA THR A 110 8.52 2.51 1.94
C THR A 110 8.65 3.88 1.26
N SER A 111 7.96 4.90 1.78
CA SER A 111 8.04 6.27 1.27
C SER A 111 9.42 6.87 1.50
N ASN A 112 10.03 6.65 2.68
CA ASN A 112 11.39 7.09 2.98
C ASN A 112 12.42 6.44 2.04
N GLN A 113 12.33 5.12 1.80
CA GLN A 113 13.19 4.42 0.84
C GLN A 113 13.03 5.00 -0.58
N LYS A 114 11.79 5.24 -1.00
CA LYS A 114 11.50 5.83 -2.31
C LYS A 114 12.09 7.23 -2.45
N GLN A 115 12.02 8.06 -1.41
CA GLN A 115 12.63 9.40 -1.40
C GLN A 115 14.16 9.34 -1.50
N GLN A 116 14.81 8.38 -0.84
CA GLN A 116 16.25 8.16 -0.96
C GLN A 116 16.65 7.80 -2.39
N ILE A 117 15.92 6.86 -3.02
CA ILE A 117 16.16 6.49 -4.43
C ILE A 117 15.93 7.68 -5.36
N ALA A 118 14.88 8.47 -5.12
CA ALA A 118 14.62 9.69 -5.91
C ALA A 118 15.76 10.71 -5.81
N ALA A 119 16.32 10.90 -4.60
CA ALA A 119 17.47 11.77 -4.40
C ALA A 119 18.73 11.25 -5.13
N SER A 120 18.98 9.94 -5.09
CA SER A 120 20.10 9.33 -5.83
C SER A 120 19.93 9.44 -7.35
N LEU A 121 18.70 9.31 -7.86
CA LEU A 121 18.39 9.53 -9.28
C LEU A 121 18.68 10.97 -9.70
N GLU A 122 18.28 11.95 -8.88
CA GLU A 122 18.53 13.35 -9.14
C GLU A 122 20.03 13.68 -9.16
N GLN A 123 20.79 13.13 -8.20
CA GLN A 123 22.25 13.25 -8.20
C GLN A 123 22.88 12.61 -9.45
N GLY A 124 22.41 11.43 -9.87
CA GLY A 124 22.87 10.78 -11.09
C GLY A 124 22.62 11.60 -12.35
N LYS A 125 21.44 12.24 -12.45
CA LYS A 125 21.12 13.16 -13.56
C LYS A 125 22.08 14.34 -13.61
N GLN A 126 22.34 14.99 -12.48
CA GLN A 126 23.26 16.13 -12.41
C GLN A 126 24.70 15.73 -12.81
N GLN A 127 25.17 14.56 -12.37
CA GLN A 127 26.48 14.02 -12.78
C GLN A 127 26.52 13.76 -14.29
N MET A 128 25.46 13.18 -14.86
CA MET A 128 25.38 12.93 -16.29
C MET A 128 25.40 14.21 -17.12
N GLU A 129 24.69 15.25 -16.69
CA GLU A 129 24.71 16.58 -17.32
C GLU A 129 26.12 17.18 -17.33
N GLN A 130 26.84 17.09 -16.20
CA GLN A 130 28.23 17.56 -16.09
C GLN A 130 29.17 16.81 -17.03
N LEU A 131 29.06 15.48 -17.11
CA LEU A 131 29.86 14.63 -18.02
C LEU A 131 29.61 14.98 -19.49
N MET A 132 28.34 15.23 -19.86
CA MET A 132 27.97 15.64 -21.22
C MET A 132 28.48 17.04 -21.57
N ALA A 133 28.38 18.00 -20.65
CA ALA A 133 28.89 19.36 -20.85
C ALA A 133 30.41 19.39 -21.01
N ALA A 134 31.15 18.65 -20.17
CA ALA A 134 32.60 18.55 -20.24
C ALA A 134 33.10 17.87 -21.55
N SER A 135 32.30 16.98 -22.12
CA SER A 135 32.59 16.33 -23.40
C SER A 135 32.31 17.23 -24.61
N ARG A 136 31.41 18.21 -24.50
CA ARG A 136 31.14 19.20 -25.56
C ARG A 136 32.17 20.34 -25.61
N GLY A 137 32.74 20.73 -24.46
CA GLY A 137 33.76 21.79 -24.39
C GLY A 137 35.18 21.38 -24.84
N LYS A 138 35.39 20.10 -25.21
CA LYS A 138 36.67 19.57 -25.70
C LYS A 138 36.73 19.34 -27.22
N LYS A 139 35.72 19.82 -27.96
CA LYS A 139 35.70 19.85 -29.43
C LYS A 139 36.01 21.24 -29.94
#